data_AF-A0A923UUA9-F1
#
_entry.id   AF-A0A923UUA9-F1
#
_cell.length_a   1.000
_cell.length_b   1.000
_cell.length_c   1.000
_cell.angle_alpha   90.00
_cell.angle_beta   90.00
_cell.angle_gamma   90.00
#
_symmetry.space_group_name_H-M   'P 1'
#
loop_
_entity.id
_entity.type
_entity.pdbx_description
1 polymer ?
#
loop_
_entity_poly.entity_id
_entity_poly.type
_entity_poly.pdbx_seq_one_letter_code
_entity_poly.pdbx_strand_id
1 'polypeptide(L)'
;MALSTLCFSKGNKHDTINRFDKIKNKTGYWEEVVIEKHDRAVYEYDTILHTGYYIDSKRNGLWKGYYLPSKKIAYECYYKDNNYDSLNITYFKTGEINEVWKSSIHGEERTTYRINGDIKHLFEEDSLQVFSIEFDDAKDTSFYFRRNKKTGVSFRKDFYAKNQIYKISNYLNKNGYVKVDHGRVVRYYDNGQMEYECNYINGELEGDYIEYNREGSIKRVLKYREGREIYD
;
A
#
# COMPACT_ATOMS: atom_id res chain seq x y z
N MET A 1 1.87 -17.86 22.66
CA MET A 1 0.95 -18.89 22.14
C MET A 1 0.87 -18.67 20.63
N ALA A 2 1.23 -19.68 19.83
CA ALA A 2 1.41 -19.53 18.39
C ALA A 2 0.12 -19.04 17.71
N LEU A 3 0.21 -17.92 16.98
CA LEU A 3 -0.85 -17.39 16.13
C LEU A 3 -1.09 -18.36 14.98
N SER A 4 -2.14 -19.18 15.04
CA SER A 4 -2.57 -19.98 13.90
C SER A 4 -3.30 -19.08 12.90
N THR A 5 -2.54 -18.43 12.03
CA THR A 5 -3.07 -17.71 10.86
C THR A 5 -3.41 -18.76 9.81
N LEU A 6 -4.69 -19.02 9.53
CA LEU A 6 -5.07 -19.77 8.34
C LEU A 6 -5.16 -18.77 7.18
N CYS A 7 -4.15 -18.77 6.31
CA CYS A 7 -4.22 -18.11 5.01
C CYS A 7 -4.89 -19.07 4.01
N PHE A 8 -5.97 -18.63 3.38
CA PHE A 8 -6.51 -19.26 2.18
C PHE A 8 -6.18 -18.36 0.99
N SER A 9 -5.41 -18.87 0.02
CA SER A 9 -5.46 -18.29 -1.33
C SER A 9 -6.84 -18.60 -1.91
N LYS A 10 -7.40 -17.73 -2.75
CA LYS A 10 -8.57 -18.08 -3.55
C LYS A 10 -8.18 -19.25 -4.45
N GLY A 11 -8.37 -20.48 -3.97
CA GLY A 11 -8.05 -21.73 -4.65
C GLY A 11 -8.94 -21.96 -5.87
N ASN A 12 -8.83 -21.09 -6.86
CA ASN A 12 -9.52 -21.18 -8.13
C ASN A 12 -8.49 -21.52 -9.21
N LYS A 13 -8.82 -22.43 -10.14
CA LYS A 13 -7.93 -22.86 -11.24
C LYS A 13 -7.51 -21.72 -12.21
N HIS A 14 -7.98 -20.50 -11.95
CA HIS A 14 -7.76 -19.28 -12.73
C HIS A 14 -7.21 -18.12 -11.87
N ASP A 15 -6.54 -18.40 -10.75
CA ASP A 15 -5.89 -17.35 -9.95
C ASP A 15 -4.71 -16.74 -10.73
N THR A 16 -4.98 -15.61 -11.39
CA THR A 16 -3.95 -14.85 -12.10
C THR A 16 -3.17 -13.91 -11.17
N ILE A 17 -3.64 -13.72 -9.94
CA ILE A 17 -3.16 -12.67 -9.04
C ILE A 17 -2.01 -13.22 -8.19
N ASN A 18 -2.22 -14.32 -7.48
CA ASN A 18 -1.25 -14.86 -6.53
C ASN A 18 -0.11 -15.59 -7.25
N ARG A 19 0.86 -14.83 -7.76
CA ARG A 19 1.96 -15.34 -8.58
C ARG A 19 3.14 -15.84 -7.75
N PHE A 20 3.77 -16.89 -8.26
CA PHE A 20 5.04 -17.40 -7.76
C PHE A 20 6.16 -17.22 -8.80
N ASP A 21 7.38 -16.98 -8.35
CA ASP A 21 8.56 -17.02 -9.22
C ASP A 21 8.96 -18.47 -9.57
N LYS A 22 10.04 -18.63 -10.36
CA LYS A 22 10.55 -19.94 -10.79
C LYS A 22 10.99 -20.85 -9.64
N ILE A 23 11.31 -20.28 -8.48
CA ILE A 23 11.77 -21.00 -7.28
C ILE A 23 10.69 -21.04 -6.19
N LYS A 24 9.43 -20.75 -6.54
CA LYS A 24 8.23 -20.78 -5.68
C LYS A 24 8.19 -19.74 -4.57
N ASN A 25 8.90 -18.62 -4.71
CA ASN A 25 8.66 -17.47 -3.85
C ASN A 25 7.39 -16.74 -4.27
N LYS A 26 6.63 -16.21 -3.31
CA LYS A 26 5.53 -15.28 -3.62
C LYS A 26 6.13 -14.03 -4.26
N THR A 27 5.56 -13.60 -5.37
CA THR A 27 5.97 -12.40 -6.09
C THR A 27 4.75 -11.69 -6.66
N GLY A 28 4.83 -10.38 -6.86
CA GLY A 28 3.71 -9.63 -7.44
C GLY A 28 2.68 -9.17 -6.41
N TYR A 29 1.56 -8.69 -6.93
CA TYR A 29 0.38 -8.39 -6.13
C TYR A 29 -0.31 -9.67 -5.67
N TRP A 30 -0.80 -9.69 -4.44
CA TRP A 30 -1.43 -10.83 -3.82
C TRP A 30 -2.74 -10.43 -3.14
N GLU A 31 -3.67 -11.39 -3.12
CA GLU A 31 -4.89 -11.39 -2.34
C GLU A 31 -4.90 -12.63 -1.45
N GLU A 32 -4.89 -12.45 -0.13
CA GLU A 32 -4.99 -13.54 0.85
C GLU A 32 -6.13 -13.28 1.84
N VAL A 33 -6.98 -14.28 2.07
CA VAL A 33 -8.03 -14.20 3.10
C VAL A 33 -7.51 -14.82 4.38
N VAL A 34 -7.61 -14.07 5.47
CA VAL A 34 -7.07 -14.40 6.77
C VAL A 34 -8.16 -14.21 7.82
N ILE A 35 -8.21 -15.10 8.81
CA ILE A 35 -9.03 -14.90 10.01
C ILE A 35 -8.11 -14.32 11.08
N GLU A 36 -8.27 -13.03 11.37
CA GLU A 36 -7.53 -12.32 12.40
C GLU A 36 -8.30 -12.32 13.71
N LYS A 37 -7.56 -12.42 14.82
CA LYS A 37 -8.12 -12.37 16.16
C LYS A 37 -7.99 -10.94 16.69
N HIS A 38 -9.11 -10.31 17.04
CA HIS A 38 -9.15 -9.00 17.65
C HIS A 38 -9.71 -9.06 19.08
N ASP A 39 -9.18 -8.16 19.90
CA ASP A 39 -9.50 -7.97 21.32
C ASP A 39 -9.14 -9.14 22.27
N ARG A 40 -8.60 -8.80 23.44
CA ARG A 40 -8.21 -9.75 24.50
C ARG A 40 -9.34 -9.99 25.51
N ALA A 41 -10.32 -9.08 25.58
CA ALA A 41 -11.41 -9.16 26.55
C ALA A 41 -12.57 -10.06 26.08
N VAL A 42 -12.86 -10.06 24.78
CA VAL A 42 -13.82 -10.94 24.11
C VAL A 42 -13.14 -11.39 22.83
N TYR A 43 -12.88 -12.69 22.66
CA TYR A 43 -12.20 -13.18 21.45
C TYR A 43 -13.10 -13.02 20.23
N GLU A 44 -13.06 -11.86 19.59
CA GLU A 44 -13.72 -11.60 18.32
C GLU A 44 -12.77 -11.94 17.17
N TYR A 45 -13.29 -12.54 16.11
CA TYR A 45 -12.52 -12.90 14.94
C TYR A 45 -13.05 -12.15 13.74
N ASP A 46 -12.16 -11.50 13.01
CA ASP A 46 -12.47 -10.85 11.74
C ASP A 46 -11.91 -11.66 10.59
N THR A 47 -12.75 -11.87 9.58
CA THR A 47 -12.27 -12.35 8.29
C THR A 47 -11.80 -11.15 7.49
N ILE A 48 -10.50 -11.07 7.22
CA ILE A 48 -9.87 -9.95 6.54
C ILE A 48 -9.26 -10.43 5.22
N LEU A 49 -9.60 -9.73 4.14
CA LEU A 49 -8.88 -9.85 2.88
C LEU A 49 -7.65 -8.93 2.96
N HIS A 50 -6.46 -9.51 2.94
CA HIS A 50 -5.23 -8.75 2.78
C HIS A 50 -4.89 -8.65 1.31
N THR A 51 -4.45 -7.46 0.92
CA THR A 51 -3.92 -7.24 -0.40
C THR A 51 -2.64 -6.44 -0.34
N GLY A 52 -1.66 -6.81 -1.14
CA GLY A 52 -0.37 -6.13 -1.12
C GLY A 52 0.62 -6.81 -2.03
N TYR A 53 1.87 -6.34 -1.99
CA TYR A 53 2.90 -6.82 -2.89
C TYR A 53 3.92 -7.69 -2.15
N TYR A 54 4.35 -8.77 -2.79
CA TYR A 54 5.46 -9.61 -2.38
C TYR A 54 6.66 -9.42 -3.31
N ILE A 55 7.85 -9.31 -2.72
CA ILE A 55 9.15 -9.45 -3.37
C ILE A 55 9.87 -10.55 -2.61
N ASP A 56 10.28 -11.62 -3.30
CA ASP A 56 10.97 -12.78 -2.71
C ASP A 56 10.29 -13.31 -1.43
N SER A 57 8.96 -13.50 -1.50
CA SER A 57 8.12 -13.93 -0.37
C SER A 57 8.03 -12.95 0.81
N LYS A 58 8.55 -11.73 0.67
CA LYS A 58 8.45 -10.68 1.70
C LYS A 58 7.48 -9.57 1.30
N ARG A 59 6.59 -9.20 2.23
CA ARG A 59 5.67 -8.07 2.10
C ARG A 59 6.48 -6.81 1.87
N ASN A 60 6.15 -6.10 0.80
CA ASN A 60 6.80 -4.87 0.38
C ASN A 60 5.75 -3.85 -0.10
N GLY A 61 5.99 -2.57 0.18
CA GLY A 61 5.09 -1.47 -0.14
C GLY A 61 3.81 -1.48 0.68
N LEU A 62 2.77 -0.84 0.15
CA LEU A 62 1.47 -0.73 0.81
C LEU A 62 0.75 -2.08 0.81
N TRP A 63 0.32 -2.48 2.00
CA TRP A 63 -0.59 -3.58 2.27
C TRP A 63 -1.89 -3.03 2.87
N LYS A 64 -3.02 -3.55 2.40
CA LYS A 64 -4.35 -3.18 2.86
C LYS A 64 -5.08 -4.38 3.39
N GLY A 65 -5.75 -4.23 4.53
CA GLY A 65 -6.73 -5.18 5.04
C GLY A 65 -8.14 -4.69 4.75
N TYR A 66 -9.06 -5.58 4.41
CA TYR A 66 -10.47 -5.29 4.23
C TYR A 66 -11.33 -6.25 5.06
N TYR A 67 -12.24 -5.71 5.86
CA TYR A 67 -13.23 -6.51 6.57
C TYR A 67 -14.16 -7.19 5.57
N LEU A 68 -14.31 -8.51 5.65
CA LEU A 68 -15.30 -9.24 4.87
C LEU A 68 -16.59 -9.46 5.68
N PRO A 69 -17.78 -9.42 5.04
CA PRO A 69 -18.00 -9.23 3.59
C PRO A 69 -18.11 -7.75 3.17
N SER A 70 -18.06 -6.79 4.09
CA SER A 70 -18.36 -5.38 3.81
C SER A 70 -17.37 -4.72 2.84
N LYS A 71 -16.16 -5.25 2.72
CA LYS A 71 -15.00 -4.68 2.02
C LYS A 71 -14.64 -3.26 2.47
N LYS A 72 -15.07 -2.87 3.68
CA LYS A 72 -14.55 -1.66 4.32
C LYS A 72 -13.09 -1.88 4.70
N ILE A 73 -12.28 -0.84 4.57
CA ILE A 73 -10.86 -0.90 4.89
C ILE A 73 -10.67 -1.10 6.40
N ALA A 74 -9.80 -2.04 6.77
CA ALA A 74 -9.44 -2.37 8.15
C ALA A 74 -8.10 -1.73 8.51
N TYR A 75 -7.14 -1.74 7.58
CA TYR A 75 -5.84 -1.10 7.78
C TYR A 75 -5.14 -0.78 6.46
N GLU A 76 -4.19 0.14 6.54
CA GLU A 76 -3.20 0.47 5.54
C GLU A 76 -1.81 0.48 6.19
N CYS A 77 -0.97 -0.47 5.82
CA CYS A 77 0.37 -0.63 6.39
C CYS A 77 1.44 -0.63 5.31
N TYR A 78 2.57 0.02 5.56
CA TYR A 78 3.71 -0.01 4.65
C TYR A 78 4.75 -0.99 5.14
N TYR A 79 5.14 -1.91 4.27
CA TYR A 79 6.18 -2.89 4.56
C TYR A 79 7.42 -2.67 3.71
N LYS A 80 8.57 -3.01 4.27
CA LYS A 80 9.82 -3.26 3.58
C LYS A 80 10.39 -4.56 4.14
N ASP A 81 10.51 -5.57 3.29
CA ASP A 81 11.03 -6.88 3.66
C ASP A 81 10.34 -7.50 4.89
N ASN A 82 9.00 -7.51 4.90
CA ASN A 82 8.12 -7.92 6.01
C ASN A 82 8.11 -7.00 7.25
N ASN A 83 8.99 -6.02 7.35
CA ASN A 83 9.01 -5.07 8.46
C ASN A 83 8.19 -3.84 8.13
N TYR A 84 7.52 -3.26 9.11
CA TYR A 84 6.84 -1.98 8.91
C TYR A 84 7.86 -0.88 8.59
N ASP A 85 7.66 -0.19 7.46
CA ASP A 85 8.61 0.80 6.92
C ASP A 85 8.19 2.25 7.16
N SER A 86 6.92 2.48 7.53
CA SER A 86 6.36 3.82 7.58
C SER A 86 5.18 3.98 8.53
N LEU A 87 4.40 5.04 8.29
CA LEU A 87 3.11 5.29 8.90
C LEU A 87 2.12 4.20 8.48
N ASN A 88 1.43 3.67 9.48
CA ASN A 88 0.40 2.65 9.35
C ASN A 88 -0.88 3.20 9.97
N ILE A 89 -2.02 2.85 9.37
CA ILE A 89 -3.33 3.34 9.75
C ILE A 89 -4.23 2.13 9.96
N THR A 90 -4.99 2.10 11.04
CA THR A 90 -6.07 1.13 11.27
C THR A 90 -7.40 1.86 11.36
N TYR A 91 -8.46 1.15 11.03
CA TYR A 91 -9.82 1.68 10.93
C TYR A 91 -10.77 0.80 11.72
N PHE A 92 -11.80 1.41 12.30
CA PHE A 92 -12.94 0.67 12.85
C PHE A 92 -13.80 0.10 11.72
N LYS A 93 -14.62 -0.92 12.01
CA LYS A 93 -15.62 -1.48 11.07
C LYS A 93 -16.64 -0.43 10.59
N THR A 94 -16.85 0.61 11.37
CA THR A 94 -17.67 1.77 11.04
C THR A 94 -17.04 2.62 9.93
N GLY A 95 -15.71 2.67 9.86
CA GLY A 95 -14.92 3.28 8.79
C GLY A 95 -14.07 4.47 9.25
N GLU A 96 -14.26 4.94 10.49
CA GLU A 96 -13.40 5.96 11.10
C GLU A 96 -12.02 5.38 11.40
N ILE A 97 -11.02 6.25 11.44
CA ILE A 97 -9.67 5.88 11.83
C ILE A 97 -9.68 5.48 13.31
N ASN A 98 -9.14 4.30 13.59
CA ASN A 98 -8.92 3.80 14.93
C ASN A 98 -7.55 4.24 15.45
N GLU A 99 -6.50 4.04 14.66
CA GLU A 99 -5.14 4.31 15.12
C GLU A 99 -4.22 4.69 13.96
N VAL A 100 -3.36 5.68 14.18
CA VAL A 100 -2.24 5.99 13.29
C VAL A 100 -0.95 5.82 14.06
N TRP A 101 0.03 5.16 13.46
CA TRP A 101 1.27 4.84 14.14
C TRP A 101 2.43 4.61 13.19
N LYS A 102 3.65 4.76 13.68
CA LYS A 102 4.88 4.53 12.91
C LYS A 102 5.74 3.50 13.62
N SER A 103 6.29 2.58 12.84
CA SER A 103 7.31 1.64 13.32
C SER A 103 8.67 2.32 13.33
N SER A 104 9.45 2.12 14.39
CA SER A 104 10.85 2.51 14.40
C SER A 104 11.60 1.74 13.31
N ILE A 105 12.71 2.31 12.81
CA ILE A 105 13.53 1.77 11.70
C ILE A 105 14.07 0.36 12.00
N HIS A 106 13.97 -0.11 13.24
CA HIS A 106 14.43 -1.41 13.72
C HIS A 106 13.30 -2.32 14.26
N GLY A 107 12.03 -1.90 14.15
CA GLY A 107 10.86 -2.74 14.48
C GLY A 107 10.56 -2.91 15.98
N GLU A 108 11.35 -2.30 16.87
CA GLU A 108 11.26 -2.53 18.33
C GLU A 108 10.37 -1.50 19.05
N GLU A 109 10.10 -0.34 18.45
CA GLU A 109 9.35 0.74 19.08
C GLU A 109 8.26 1.28 18.15
N ARG A 110 7.11 1.63 18.73
CA ARG A 110 5.94 2.15 18.02
C ARG A 110 5.56 3.50 18.59
N THR A 111 5.56 4.53 17.74
CA THR A 111 4.96 5.83 18.08
C THR A 111 3.51 5.80 17.63
N THR A 112 2.57 5.75 18.58
CA THR A 112 1.13 5.87 18.31
C THR A 112 0.70 7.31 18.42
N TYR A 113 0.01 7.79 17.40
CA TYR A 113 -0.62 9.10 17.37
C TYR A 113 -2.11 8.94 17.69
N ARG A 114 -2.52 9.41 18.88
CA ARG A 114 -3.93 9.43 19.26
C ARG A 114 -4.66 10.52 18.49
N ILE A 115 -5.69 10.15 17.75
CA ILE A 115 -6.53 11.07 17.00
C ILE A 115 -7.78 11.35 17.84
N ASN A 116 -7.77 12.47 18.58
CA ASN A 116 -8.96 13.04 19.23
C ASN A 116 -9.54 14.17 18.35
N GLY A 117 -9.93 13.88 17.11
CA GLY A 117 -10.47 14.87 16.17
C GLY A 117 -9.60 15.12 14.92
N ASP A 118 -9.85 16.24 14.23
CA ASP A 118 -9.29 16.55 12.89
C ASP A 118 -7.78 16.32 12.80
N ILE A 119 -7.38 15.52 11.80
CA ILE A 119 -5.99 15.19 11.46
C ILE A 119 -5.34 16.44 10.84
N LYS A 120 -5.04 17.47 11.62
CA LYS A 120 -4.46 18.69 11.04
C LYS A 120 -2.94 18.74 11.08
N HIS A 121 -2.25 18.15 12.06
CA HIS A 121 -0.78 18.30 12.12
C HIS A 121 -0.07 17.13 12.81
N LEU A 122 0.54 16.25 12.02
CA LEU A 122 1.51 15.24 12.48
C LEU A 122 2.92 15.75 12.16
N PHE A 123 3.47 16.60 13.03
CA PHE A 123 4.86 17.02 12.93
C PHE A 123 5.73 16.08 13.76
N GLU A 124 6.64 15.36 13.10
CA GLU A 124 7.79 14.78 13.78
C GLU A 124 9.04 15.41 13.16
N GLU A 125 9.69 16.27 13.95
CA GLU A 125 10.87 17.06 13.55
C GLU A 125 12.17 16.23 13.64
N ASP A 126 12.10 14.99 14.12
CA ASP A 126 13.31 14.20 14.36
C ASP A 126 13.85 13.50 13.10
N SER A 127 14.75 14.26 12.48
CA SER A 127 15.99 13.91 11.78
C SER A 127 15.98 13.40 10.34
N LEU A 128 14.93 12.76 9.77
CA LEU A 128 15.08 12.21 8.40
C LEU A 128 13.84 12.20 7.49
N GLN A 129 12.62 12.32 8.05
CA GLN A 129 11.38 12.18 7.29
C GLN A 129 10.35 13.22 7.72
N VAL A 130 9.71 13.89 6.76
CA VAL A 130 8.59 14.82 7.02
C VAL A 130 7.30 14.15 6.57
N PHE A 131 6.29 14.18 7.43
CA PHE A 131 4.93 13.77 7.10
C PHE A 131 4.04 15.01 7.06
N SER A 132 3.41 15.29 5.93
CA SER A 132 2.30 16.27 5.85
C SER A 132 1.06 15.60 5.29
N ILE A 133 -0.09 15.96 5.86
CA ILE A 133 -1.39 15.64 5.29
C ILE A 133 -1.94 16.98 4.82
N GLU A 134 -2.04 17.13 3.51
CA GLU A 134 -2.58 18.32 2.87
C GLU A 134 -3.96 17.98 2.28
N PHE A 135 -4.94 18.83 2.54
CA PHE A 135 -6.29 18.73 1.99
C PHE A 135 -6.39 19.73 0.83
N ASP A 136 -6.72 19.24 -0.37
CA ASP A 136 -7.02 20.09 -1.52
C ASP A 136 -8.55 20.26 -1.62
N ASP A 137 -9.03 21.43 -1.17
CA ASP A 137 -10.44 21.80 -1.12
C ASP A 137 -11.12 21.76 -2.51
N ALA A 138 -10.35 21.80 -3.60
CA ALA A 138 -10.89 21.79 -4.96
C ALA A 138 -11.21 20.38 -5.48
N LYS A 139 -10.81 19.29 -4.79
CA LYS A 139 -10.89 17.91 -5.33
C LYS A 139 -11.36 16.82 -4.37
N ASP A 140 -11.86 17.14 -3.16
CA ASP A 140 -12.18 16.08 -2.17
C ASP A 140 -10.99 15.11 -1.96
N THR A 141 -9.76 15.63 -2.07
CA THR A 141 -8.54 14.81 -2.07
C THR A 141 -7.70 15.13 -0.85
N SER A 142 -7.42 14.11 -0.03
CA SER A 142 -6.33 14.17 0.95
C SER A 142 -5.05 13.68 0.29
N PHE A 143 -3.89 14.29 0.53
CA PHE A 143 -2.62 13.69 0.09
C PHE A 143 -1.76 13.42 1.31
N TYR A 144 -1.25 12.19 1.39
CA TYR A 144 -0.20 11.82 2.33
C TYR A 144 1.13 12.09 1.67
N PHE A 145 1.92 12.99 2.25
CA PHE A 145 3.26 13.30 1.78
C PHE A 145 4.27 12.80 2.82
N ARG A 146 5.06 11.79 2.45
CA ARG A 146 6.26 11.39 3.21
C ARG A 146 7.46 11.79 2.39
N ARG A 147 8.25 12.78 2.84
CA ARG A 147 9.53 13.13 2.20
C ARG A 147 10.69 12.56 2.99
N ASN A 148 11.51 11.74 2.35
CA ASN A 148 12.82 11.37 2.86
C ASN A 148 13.82 12.50 2.53
N LYS A 149 14.34 13.19 3.56
CA LYS A 149 15.28 14.30 3.36
C LYS A 149 16.61 13.85 2.75
N LYS A 150 17.06 12.62 3.03
CA LYS A 150 18.33 12.06 2.50
C LYS A 150 18.23 11.68 1.03
N THR A 151 17.17 10.98 0.64
CA THR A 151 17.04 10.49 -0.74
C THR A 151 16.29 11.46 -1.65
N GLY A 152 15.60 12.45 -1.07
CA GLY A 152 14.72 13.35 -1.82
C GLY A 152 13.43 12.67 -2.33
N VAL A 153 13.21 11.39 -1.99
CA VAL A 153 12.02 10.63 -2.42
C VAL A 153 10.82 11.02 -1.57
N SER A 154 9.71 11.29 -2.26
CA SER A 154 8.41 11.65 -1.72
C SER A 154 7.36 10.61 -2.06
N PHE A 155 6.64 10.09 -1.08
CA PHE A 155 5.45 9.26 -1.30
C PHE A 155 4.20 10.13 -1.45
N ARG A 156 3.28 9.76 -2.34
CA ARG A 156 2.00 10.44 -2.58
C ARG A 156 0.87 9.44 -2.77
N LYS A 157 -0.28 9.75 -2.20
CA LYS A 157 -1.54 9.02 -2.39
C LYS A 157 -2.61 10.00 -2.85
N ASP A 158 -3.11 9.79 -4.05
CA ASP A 158 -4.18 10.55 -4.70
C ASP A 158 -5.50 9.80 -4.53
N PHE A 159 -6.59 10.54 -4.34
CA PHE A 159 -7.93 9.99 -4.18
C PHE A 159 -8.87 10.51 -5.27
N TYR A 160 -9.82 9.68 -5.66
CA TYR A 160 -11.11 10.07 -6.21
C TYR A 160 -11.97 10.68 -5.08
N ALA A 161 -13.01 11.45 -5.46
CA ALA A 161 -13.99 11.97 -4.52
C ALA A 161 -14.54 10.87 -3.58
N LYS A 162 -14.89 11.23 -2.34
CA LYS A 162 -15.38 10.30 -1.28
C LYS A 162 -14.34 9.25 -0.80
N ASN A 163 -13.08 9.63 -0.64
CA ASN A 163 -12.00 8.81 -0.03
C ASN A 163 -11.64 7.51 -0.79
N GLN A 164 -12.02 7.38 -2.05
CA GLN A 164 -11.60 6.25 -2.86
C GLN A 164 -10.23 6.51 -3.47
N ILE A 165 -9.30 5.58 -3.39
CA ILE A 165 -7.92 5.83 -3.82
C ILE A 165 -7.84 5.79 -5.36
N TYR A 166 -7.23 6.81 -5.95
CA TYR A 166 -7.00 6.91 -7.38
C TYR A 166 -5.62 6.37 -7.76
N LYS A 167 -4.57 6.93 -7.16
CA LYS A 167 -3.19 6.65 -7.53
C LYS A 167 -2.31 6.66 -6.30
N ILE A 168 -1.37 5.72 -6.24
CA ILE A 168 -0.27 5.72 -5.29
C ILE A 168 1.02 5.80 -6.09
N SER A 169 1.91 6.71 -5.72
CA SER A 169 3.17 6.93 -6.43
C SER A 169 4.25 7.45 -5.50
N ASN A 170 5.51 7.11 -5.77
CA ASN A 170 6.63 7.86 -5.21
C ASN A 170 7.28 8.71 -6.30
N TYR A 171 7.85 9.83 -5.87
CA TYR A 171 8.47 10.83 -6.70
C TYR A 171 9.87 11.10 -6.17
N LEU A 172 10.84 11.30 -7.06
CA LEU A 172 12.14 11.86 -6.69
C LEU A 172 12.10 13.38 -6.90
N ASN A 173 12.48 14.15 -5.89
CA ASN A 173 12.71 15.59 -6.05
C ASN A 173 14.12 15.81 -6.62
N LYS A 174 14.22 16.14 -7.90
CA LYS A 174 15.49 16.56 -8.53
C LYS A 174 15.65 18.07 -8.39
N ASN A 175 16.80 18.49 -7.84
CA ASN A 175 17.24 19.90 -7.74
C ASN A 175 16.21 20.85 -7.10
N GLY A 176 15.38 20.35 -6.18
CA GLY A 176 14.43 21.16 -5.40
C GLY A 176 13.10 21.50 -6.08
N TYR A 177 12.91 21.21 -7.36
CA TYR A 177 11.72 21.68 -8.10
C TYR A 177 11.06 20.64 -9.01
N VAL A 178 11.78 19.65 -9.53
CA VAL A 178 11.20 18.68 -10.48
C VAL A 178 10.83 17.40 -9.75
N LYS A 179 9.53 17.10 -9.71
CA LYS A 179 8.99 15.81 -9.25
C LYS A 179 8.91 14.86 -10.44
N VAL A 180 9.72 13.81 -10.44
CA VAL A 180 9.64 12.70 -11.40
C VAL A 180 9.20 11.42 -10.70
N ASP A 181 8.34 10.62 -11.31
CA ASP A 181 7.94 9.31 -10.74
C ASP A 181 9.20 8.43 -10.51
N HIS A 182 9.29 7.81 -9.34
CA HIS A 182 10.41 6.95 -8.94
C HIS A 182 9.91 5.86 -7.97
N GLY A 183 10.26 4.60 -8.24
CA GLY A 183 9.73 3.43 -7.56
C GLY A 183 8.35 3.01 -8.08
N ARG A 184 7.69 2.15 -7.29
CA ARG A 184 6.39 1.57 -7.66
C ARG A 184 5.27 2.60 -7.73
N VAL A 185 4.47 2.50 -8.78
CA VAL A 185 3.25 3.27 -9.01
C VAL A 185 2.09 2.30 -9.18
N VAL A 186 0.97 2.60 -8.51
CA VAL A 186 -0.26 1.82 -8.58
C VAL A 186 -1.41 2.76 -8.88
N ARG A 187 -2.28 2.36 -9.80
CA ARG A 187 -3.54 3.06 -10.09
C ARG A 187 -4.71 2.13 -9.85
N TYR A 188 -5.83 2.69 -9.43
CA TYR A 188 -7.06 1.94 -9.14
C TYR A 188 -8.21 2.49 -9.98
N TYR A 189 -9.15 1.60 -10.32
CA TYR A 189 -10.46 1.98 -10.83
C TYR A 189 -11.33 2.62 -9.74
N ASP A 190 -12.39 3.29 -10.18
CA ASP A 190 -13.51 3.81 -9.38
C ASP A 190 -14.34 2.72 -8.64
N ASN A 191 -14.01 1.45 -8.78
CA ASN A 191 -14.57 0.36 -7.99
C ASN A 191 -13.58 -0.17 -6.94
N GLY A 192 -12.40 0.45 -6.83
CA GLY A 192 -11.34 0.11 -5.89
C GLY A 192 -10.44 -1.05 -6.33
N GLN A 193 -10.75 -1.72 -7.45
CA GLN A 193 -9.86 -2.72 -8.04
C GLN A 193 -8.63 -2.05 -8.63
N MET A 194 -7.50 -2.76 -8.62
CA MET A 194 -6.29 -2.25 -9.27
C MET A 194 -6.54 -2.11 -10.77
N GLU A 195 -6.00 -1.06 -11.36
CA GLU A 195 -6.06 -0.82 -12.80
C GLU A 195 -4.71 -1.11 -13.46
N TYR A 196 -3.61 -0.60 -12.89
CA TYR A 196 -2.27 -1.08 -13.22
C TYR A 196 -1.32 -0.95 -12.05
N GLU A 197 -0.21 -1.66 -12.16
CA GLU A 197 1.02 -1.38 -11.43
C GLU A 197 2.22 -1.36 -12.37
N CYS A 198 3.19 -0.53 -12.03
CA CYS A 198 4.48 -0.47 -12.71
C CYS A 198 5.54 0.13 -11.78
N ASN A 199 6.78 0.13 -12.23
CA ASN A 199 7.88 0.77 -11.52
C ASN A 199 8.55 1.81 -12.42
N TYR A 200 8.97 2.92 -11.82
CA TYR A 200 9.73 3.96 -12.51
C TYR A 200 11.13 4.08 -11.91
N ILE A 201 12.14 4.32 -12.75
CA ILE A 201 13.45 4.80 -12.32
C ILE A 201 13.66 6.16 -12.95
N ASN A 202 13.73 7.19 -12.11
CA ASN A 202 14.04 8.57 -12.53
C ASN A 202 13.08 9.16 -13.60
N GLY A 203 11.82 8.73 -13.60
CA GLY A 203 10.79 9.14 -14.56
C GLY A 203 10.58 8.16 -15.72
N GLU A 204 11.38 7.10 -15.82
CA GLU A 204 11.27 6.11 -16.90
C GLU A 204 10.71 4.79 -16.39
N LEU A 205 9.78 4.17 -17.13
CA LEU A 205 9.26 2.85 -16.80
C LEU A 205 10.38 1.81 -16.82
N GLU A 206 10.44 0.97 -15.79
CA GLU A 206 11.43 -0.08 -15.63
C GLU A 206 10.78 -1.34 -15.04
N GLY A 207 11.04 -2.49 -15.67
CA GLY A 207 10.51 -3.78 -15.24
C GLY A 207 9.10 -4.05 -15.75
N ASP A 208 8.32 -4.82 -14.98
CA ASP A 208 6.98 -5.23 -15.40
C ASP A 208 5.96 -4.10 -15.27
N TYR A 209 5.17 -3.91 -16.32
CA TYR A 209 3.92 -3.15 -16.32
C TYR A 209 2.77 -4.16 -16.38
N ILE A 210 1.92 -4.17 -15.35
CA ILE A 210 0.82 -5.12 -15.24
C ILE A 210 -0.48 -4.33 -15.21
N GLU A 211 -1.35 -4.60 -16.18
CA GLU A 211 -2.70 -4.02 -16.25
C GLU A 211 -3.73 -5.06 -15.83
N TYR A 212 -4.74 -4.61 -15.10
CA TYR A 212 -5.84 -5.42 -14.59
C TYR A 212 -7.17 -4.93 -15.18
N ASN A 213 -8.15 -5.82 -15.32
CA ASN A 213 -9.52 -5.44 -15.67
C ASN A 213 -10.30 -4.95 -14.45
N ARG A 214 -11.51 -4.42 -14.67
CA ARG A 214 -12.37 -3.91 -13.58
C ARG A 214 -12.83 -5.02 -12.63
N GLU A 215 -12.69 -6.29 -13.02
CA GLU A 215 -12.96 -7.47 -12.20
C GLU A 215 -11.76 -7.91 -11.35
N GLY A 216 -10.59 -7.26 -11.50
CA GLY A 216 -9.36 -7.53 -10.75
C GLY A 216 -8.44 -8.60 -11.34
N SER A 217 -8.79 -9.19 -12.49
CA SER A 217 -7.96 -10.17 -13.19
C SER A 217 -6.89 -9.48 -14.05
N ILE A 218 -5.74 -10.13 -14.24
CA ILE A 218 -4.68 -9.58 -15.11
C ILE A 218 -5.20 -9.52 -16.56
N LYS A 219 -5.14 -8.33 -17.14
CA LYS A 219 -5.47 -8.05 -18.53
C LYS A 219 -4.25 -8.19 -19.45
N ARG A 220 -3.08 -7.69 -19.02
CA ARG A 220 -1.80 -7.86 -19.73
C ARG A 220 -0.60 -7.62 -18.84
N VAL A 221 0.53 -8.21 -19.22
CA VAL A 221 1.85 -7.97 -18.64
C VAL A 221 2.79 -7.56 -19.77
N LEU A 222 3.43 -6.42 -19.63
CA LEU A 222 4.44 -5.88 -20.55
C LEU A 222 5.74 -5.68 -19.78
N LYS A 223 6.89 -5.73 -20.46
CA LYS A 223 8.19 -5.48 -19.84
C LYS A 223 8.81 -4.22 -20.43
N TYR A 224 9.35 -3.37 -19.57
CA TYR A 224 10.01 -2.12 -19.94
C TYR A 224 11.45 -2.09 -19.44
N ARG A 225 12.33 -1.43 -20.21
CA ARG A 225 13.68 -1.06 -19.81
C ARG A 225 13.98 0.35 -20.32
N GLU A 226 14.43 1.24 -19.44
CA GLU A 226 14.73 2.64 -19.79
C GLU A 226 13.56 3.31 -20.54
N GLY A 227 12.34 3.09 -20.04
CA GLY A 227 11.11 3.64 -20.61
C GLY A 227 10.63 2.99 -21.91
N ARG A 228 11.34 2.00 -22.44
CA ARG A 228 11.00 1.33 -23.71
C ARG A 228 10.44 -0.06 -23.47
N GLU A 229 9.33 -0.37 -24.13
CA GLU A 229 8.77 -1.72 -24.14
C GLU A 229 9.75 -2.67 -24.82
N ILE A 230 10.01 -3.80 -24.18
CA ILE A 230 10.85 -4.86 -24.71
C ILE A 230 10.03 -6.13 -24.88
N TYR A 231 10.26 -6.79 -26.00
CA TYR A 231 9.68 -8.09 -26.33
C TYR A 231 10.73 -9.15 -26.02
N ASP A 232 10.35 -10.18 -25.28
CA ASP A 232 11.20 -11.37 -25.06
C ASP A 232 11.28 -12.22 -26.35
#